data_AF-A0A3M2BKR4-F1
#
_entry.id   AF-A0A3M2BKR4-F1
#
_cell.length_a   1.000
_cell.length_b   1.000
_cell.length_c   1.000
_cell.angle_alpha   90.00
_cell.angle_beta   90.00
_cell.angle_gamma   90.00
#
_symmetry.space_group_name_H-M   'P 1'
#
loop_
_entity.id
_entity.type
_entity.pdbx_description
1 polymer ?
#
loop_
_entity_poly.entity_id
_entity_poly.type
_entity_poly.pdbx_seq_one_letter_code
_entity_poly.pdbx_strand_id
1 'polypeptide(L)'
;MSESSGSVKGSRIGIVETDARDKTRKVVIRYQAQHPKYGKYVSRRTVLHVHDANNESHKGDVVEVAPCRPVSKTKSWRLVRVVDKRSTQD
;
A
#
# COMPACT_ATOMS: atom_id res chain seq x y z
N MET A 1 5.59 -28.70 -3.37
CA MET A 1 5.59 -28.18 -2.00
C MET A 1 5.70 -26.66 -2.08
N SER A 2 4.59 -25.97 -2.34
CA SER A 2 4.53 -24.51 -2.40
C SER A 2 4.05 -24.02 -1.04
N GLU A 3 4.96 -23.44 -0.26
CA GLU A 3 4.68 -22.94 1.08
C GLU A 3 3.58 -21.88 1.03
N SER A 4 2.50 -22.14 1.76
CA SER A 4 1.39 -21.20 1.95
C SER A 4 1.88 -19.98 2.72
N SER A 5 2.15 -18.89 2.01
CA SER A 5 2.48 -17.58 2.60
C SER A 5 1.31 -17.10 3.45
N GLY A 6 1.44 -17.19 4.78
CA GLY A 6 0.42 -16.73 5.71
C GLY A 6 0.11 -15.23 5.51
N SER A 7 -1.17 -14.89 5.39
CA SER A 7 -1.62 -13.50 5.31
C SER A 7 -1.27 -12.76 6.61
N VAL A 8 -0.54 -11.65 6.51
CA VAL A 8 -0.18 -10.82 7.67
C VAL A 8 -1.43 -10.11 8.19
N LYS A 9 -1.70 -10.18 9.50
CA LYS A 9 -2.89 -9.53 10.11
C LYS A 9 -2.88 -8.02 9.86
N GLY A 10 -4.02 -7.49 9.42
CA GLY A 10 -4.19 -6.06 9.14
C GLY A 10 -3.50 -5.57 7.87
N SER A 11 -3.15 -6.48 6.95
CA SER A 11 -2.62 -6.09 5.65
C SER A 11 -3.68 -5.36 4.82
N ARG A 12 -3.21 -4.45 3.97
CA ARG A 12 -4.04 -3.68 3.04
C ARG A 12 -3.40 -3.69 1.67
N ILE A 13 -4.24 -3.68 0.64
CA ILE A 13 -3.79 -3.61 -0.74
C ILE A 13 -3.98 -2.17 -1.23
N GLY A 14 -2.98 -1.63 -1.90
CA GLY A 14 -2.99 -0.29 -2.45
C GLY A 14 -2.11 -0.14 -3.67
N ILE A 15 -2.19 1.03 -4.31
CA ILE A 15 -1.41 1.35 -5.51
C ILE A 15 -0.31 2.34 -5.12
N VAL A 16 0.90 2.14 -5.63
CA VAL A 16 2.02 3.08 -5.45
C VAL A 16 1.78 4.31 -6.32
N GLU A 17 1.60 5.48 -5.69
CA GLU A 17 1.42 6.77 -6.40
C GLU A 17 2.77 7.40 -6.75
N THR A 18 3.78 7.27 -5.88
CA THR A 18 5.09 7.90 -6.08
C THR A 18 6.19 7.13 -5.36
N ASP A 19 7.33 7.03 -6.05
CA ASP A 19 8.56 6.35 -5.68
C ASP A 19 9.78 7.31 -5.60
N ALA A 20 9.54 8.62 -5.63
CA ALA A 20 10.59 9.66 -5.64
C ALA A 20 11.49 9.72 -4.38
N ARG A 21 11.16 9.02 -3.30
CA ARG A 21 11.93 9.04 -2.04
C ARG A 21 12.66 7.72 -1.86
N ASP A 22 13.88 7.79 -1.33
CA ASP A 22 14.62 6.58 -0.98
C ASP A 22 13.93 5.81 0.16
N LYS A 23 13.90 4.48 0.00
CA LYS A 23 13.37 3.51 0.96
C LYS A 23 11.95 3.78 1.46
N THR A 24 11.20 4.57 0.68
CA THR A 24 9.90 5.12 1.07
C THR A 24 8.99 5.19 -0.14
N ARG A 25 7.80 4.58 -0.02
CA ARG A 25 6.81 4.58 -1.09
C ARG A 25 5.52 5.20 -0.59
N LYS A 26 4.90 6.02 -1.45
CA LYS A 26 3.61 6.64 -1.17
C LYS A 26 2.52 5.75 -1.76
N VAL A 27 1.80 5.04 -0.90
CA VAL A 27 0.77 4.07 -1.30
C VAL A 27 -0.61 4.66 -1.02
N VAL A 28 -1.50 4.56 -2.00
CA VAL A 28 -2.88 5.02 -1.89
C VAL A 28 -3.81 3.83 -1.77
N ILE A 29 -4.59 3.81 -0.69
CA ILE A 29 -5.66 2.84 -0.49
C ILE A 29 -6.97 3.56 -0.77
N ARG A 30 -7.71 3.08 -1.76
CA ARG A 30 -9.06 3.55 -2.08
C ARG A 30 -10.07 2.67 -1.37
N TYR A 31 -11.08 3.27 -0.76
CA TYR A 31 -12.19 2.56 -0.15
C TYR A 31 -13.48 3.35 -0.37
N GLN A 32 -14.61 2.65 -0.41
CA GLN A 32 -15.91 3.29 -0.44
C GLN A 32 -16.45 3.37 0.99
N ALA A 33 -16.90 4.55 1.38
CA ALA A 33 -17.55 4.77 2.66
C ALA A 33 -18.97 5.27 2.43
N GLN A 34 -19.92 4.75 3.19
CA GLN A 34 -21.30 5.22 3.12
C GLN A 34 -21.43 6.58 3.83
N HIS A 35 -22.10 7.54 3.19
CA HIS A 35 -22.42 8.80 3.85
C HIS A 35 -23.44 8.57 4.98
N PRO A 36 -23.17 8.95 6.24
CA PRO A 36 -23.98 8.54 7.39
C PRO A 36 -25.44 9.01 7.31
N LYS A 37 -25.69 10.20 6.76
CA LYS A 37 -27.06 10.75 6.63
C LYS A 37 -27.82 10.25 5.39
N TYR A 38 -27.11 9.98 4.28
CA TYR A 38 -27.73 9.86 2.96
C TYR A 38 -27.61 8.45 2.36
N GLY A 39 -26.83 7.55 2.97
CA GLY A 39 -26.66 6.19 2.46
C GLY A 39 -25.88 6.07 1.14
N LYS A 40 -25.50 7.19 0.51
CA LYS A 40 -24.70 7.20 -0.74
C LYS A 40 -23.27 6.73 -0.49
N TYR A 41 -22.77 5.82 -1.33
CA TYR A 41 -21.38 5.42 -1.33
C TYR A 41 -20.50 6.52 -1.91
N VAL A 42 -19.52 6.99 -1.12
CA VAL A 42 -18.55 8.00 -1.51
C VAL A 42 -17.16 7.36 -1.54
N SER A 43 -16.45 7.52 -2.65
CA SER A 43 -15.06 7.07 -2.77
C SER A 43 -14.15 7.95 -1.92
N ARG A 44 -13.39 7.34 -1.01
CA ARG A 44 -12.37 8.00 -0.20
C ARG A 44 -11.01 7.34 -0.45
N ARG A 45 -9.95 8.07 -0.08
CA ARG A 45 -8.58 7.57 -0.16
C ARG A 45 -7.83 7.86 1.13
N THR A 46 -6.97 6.91 1.52
CA THR A 46 -5.97 7.11 2.57
C THR A 46 -4.59 6.95 1.95
N VAL A 47 -3.70 7.89 2.25
CA VAL A 47 -2.31 7.86 1.81
C VAL A 47 -1.46 7.30 2.94
N LEU A 48 -0.66 6.28 2.63
CA LEU A 48 0.28 5.65 3.55
C LEU A 48 1.71 5.85 3.09
N HIS A 49 2.61 6.07 4.05
CA HIS A 49 4.04 6.06 3.82
C HIS A 49 4.59 4.70 4.22
N VAL A 50 5.06 3.97 3.23
CA VAL A 50 5.48 2.58 3.35
C VAL A 50 7.00 2.52 3.34
N HIS A 51 7.57 1.77 4.28
CA HIS A 51 8.97 1.41 4.27
C HIS A 51 9.20 0.21 3.35
N ASP A 52 10.04 0.43 2.36
CA ASP A 52 10.58 -0.57 1.44
C ASP A 52 12.11 -0.45 1.55
N ALA A 53 12.81 -1.49 1.99
CA ALA A 53 14.27 -1.41 2.21
C ALA A 53 15.08 -1.60 0.92
N ASN A 54 14.55 -2.41 0.00
CA ASN A 54 15.19 -2.82 -1.23
C ASN A 54 14.75 -2.00 -2.44
N ASN A 55 13.80 -1.07 -2.25
CA ASN A 55 13.21 -0.25 -3.32
C ASN A 55 12.59 -1.09 -4.45
N GLU A 56 12.05 -2.27 -4.11
CA GLU A 56 11.53 -3.25 -5.06
C GLU A 56 10.26 -2.82 -5.79
N SER A 57 9.50 -1.90 -5.19
CA SER A 57 8.23 -1.43 -5.73
C SER A 57 8.38 -0.13 -6.51
N HIS A 58 7.70 -0.04 -7.65
CA HIS A 58 7.72 1.11 -8.55
C HIS A 58 6.36 1.81 -8.60
N LYS A 59 6.33 3.00 -9.20
CA LYS A 59 5.10 3.75 -9.42
C LYS A 59 4.11 2.92 -10.27
N GLY A 60 2.86 2.81 -9.80
CA GLY A 60 1.80 2.09 -10.50
C GLY A 60 1.63 0.63 -10.06
N ASP A 61 2.57 0.07 -9.30
CA ASP A 61 2.47 -1.28 -8.78
C ASP A 61 1.34 -1.43 -7.75
N VAL A 62 0.72 -2.61 -7.74
CA VAL A 62 -0.21 -3.01 -6.69
C VAL A 62 0.56 -3.74 -5.60
N VAL A 63 0.54 -3.18 -4.40
CA VAL A 63 1.34 -3.65 -3.27
C VAL A 63 0.47 -4.02 -2.09
N GLU A 64 0.87 -5.10 -1.40
CA GLU A 64 0.32 -5.45 -0.10
C GLU A 64 1.22 -4.90 1.01
N VAL A 65 0.61 -4.13 1.91
CA VAL A 65 1.29 -3.40 2.98
C VAL A 65 0.72 -3.80 4.33
N ALA A 66 1.56 -3.88 5.35
CA ALA A 66 1.15 -4.23 6.70
C ALA A 66 1.63 -3.17 7.71
N PRO A 67 0.90 -2.95 8.81
CA PRO A 67 1.37 -2.10 9.90
C PRO A 67 2.66 -2.69 10.50
N CYS A 68 3.56 -1.81 10.93
CA CYS A 68 4.80 -2.19 11.60
C CYS A 68 5.12 -1.22 12.73
N ARG A 69 6.21 -1.49 13.47
CA ARG A 69 6.77 -0.49 14.38
C ARG A 69 7.04 0.82 13.62
N PRO A 70 6.89 1.99 14.24
CA PRO A 70 7.23 3.26 13.59
C PRO A 70 8.70 3.24 13.15
N VAL A 71 8.94 3.44 11.86
CA VAL A 71 10.28 3.63 11.29
C VAL A 71 10.61 5.14 11.29
N SER A 72 9.59 5.97 11.16
CA SER A 72 9.69 7.43 11.29
C SER A 72 8.38 8.02 11.81
N LYS A 73 8.31 9.35 11.91
CA LYS A 73 7.09 10.08 12.33
C LYS A 73 5.83 9.69 11.53
N THR A 74 5.97 9.37 10.24
CA THR A 74 4.84 9.06 9.35
C THR A 74 4.90 7.65 8.76
N LYS A 75 6.07 7.00 8.79
CA LYS A 75 6.27 5.66 8.23
C LYS A 75 6.03 4.61 9.30
N SER A 76 4.79 4.12 9.37
CA SER A 76 4.37 3.04 10.28
C SER A 76 3.86 1.81 9.52
N TRP A 77 4.17 1.71 8.23
CA TRP A 77 3.76 0.63 7.35
C TRP A 77 4.98 0.06 6.63
N ARG A 78 4.99 -1.24 6.39
CA ARG A 78 6.03 -1.94 5.64
C ARG A 78 5.46 -2.65 4.42
N LEU A 79 6.28 -2.78 3.38
CA LEU A 79 5.97 -3.63 2.24
C LEU A 79 5.98 -5.11 2.68
N VAL A 80 4.96 -5.87 2.26
CA VAL A 80 4.90 -7.33 2.48
C VAL A 80 5.22 -8.05 1.19
N ARG A 81 4.51 -7.70 0.11
CA ARG A 81 4.74 -8.23 -1.23
C ARG A 81 4.22 -7.28 -2.30
N VAL A 82 4.78 -7.37 -3.49
CA VAL A 82 4.20 -6.78 -4.69
C VAL A 82 3.24 -7.79 -5.29
N VAL A 83 1.95 -7.43 -5.37
CA VAL A 83 0.87 -8.29 -5.86
C VAL A 83 0.85 -8.30 -7.38
N ASP A 84 0.99 -7.12 -7.99
CA ASP A 84 1.02 -6.95 -9.43
C ASP A 84 2.11 -5.92 -9.76
N LYS A 85 3.11 -6.37 -10.52
CA LYS A 85 4.18 -5.51 -11.04
C LYS A 85 3.75 -5.02 -12.40
N ARG A 86 3.49 -3.72 -12.52
CA ARG A 86 3.25 -3.12 -13.83
C ARG A 86 4.60 -2.84 -14.46
N SER A 87 5.07 -3.76 -15.30
CA SER A 87 6.17 -3.46 -16.23
C SER A 87 5.73 -2.28 -17.10
N THR A 88 6.30 -1.11 -16.85
CA THR A 88 6.02 0.16 -17.52
C THR A 88 5.84 0.00 -19.03
N GLN A 89 4.76 0.59 -19.55
CA GLN A 89 4.66 1.09 -20.92
C GLN A 89 4.73 2.62 -20.84
N ASP A 90 5.47 3.20 -21.79
CA ASP A 90 6.00 4.57 -21.94
C ASP A 90 5.15 5.73 -21.37
#